data_AF-A0A0G4MSL0-F1
#
_entry.id   AF-A0A0G4MSL0-F1
#
_cell.length_a   1.000
_cell.length_b   1.000
_cell.length_c   1.000
_cell.angle_alpha   90.00
_cell.angle_beta   90.00
_cell.angle_gamma   90.00
#
_symmetry.space_group_name_H-M   'P 1'
#
loop_
_entity.id
_entity.type
_entity.pdbx_description
1 polymer ?
#
loop_
_entity_poly.entity_id
_entity_poly.type
_entity_poly.pdbx_seq_one_letter_code
_entity_poly.pdbx_strand_id
1 'polypeptide(L)'
;MSSGQEEELQWRLNHTPVDVAAIPQTAVGVQEGTIASFPLKLRHADTYIGERVALIGDAAHTIHPLAGQGLNSGQGDVQSLAKTIEYAVAHGQDIGSSLSLETYNSERYAANHVLLGVCDKLHKLYSVESGPLVHLRSLGLNAANAVGPLKKFIMDQAAGSGARFI
;
A
#
# COMPACT_ATOMS: atom_id res chain seq x y z
N MET A 1 20.80 -17.81 22.47
CA MET A 1 20.58 -18.17 21.05
C MET A 1 20.92 -17.01 20.09
N SER A 2 21.68 -15.98 20.50
CA SER A 2 21.97 -14.79 19.64
C SER A 2 23.21 -14.91 18.75
N SER A 3 24.09 -15.89 18.96
CA SER A 3 25.42 -15.91 18.33
C SER A 3 25.38 -16.02 16.79
N GLY A 4 24.46 -16.82 16.24
CA GLY A 4 24.38 -17.02 14.79
C GLY A 4 23.81 -15.82 14.01
N GLN A 5 22.84 -15.11 14.59
CA GLN A 5 22.24 -13.93 13.95
C GLN A 5 23.21 -12.74 13.96
N GLU A 6 23.96 -12.58 15.05
CA GLU A 6 25.01 -11.56 15.15
C GLU A 6 26.13 -11.81 14.13
N GLU A 7 26.58 -13.06 14.00
CA GLU A 7 27.60 -13.45 13.00
C GLU A 7 27.10 -13.26 11.57
N GLU A 8 25.86 -13.66 11.26
CA GLU A 8 25.27 -13.45 9.94
C GLU A 8 25.13 -11.96 9.61
N LEU A 9 24.68 -11.14 10.57
CA LEU A 9 24.58 -9.70 10.41
C LEU A 9 25.95 -9.08 10.12
N GLN A 10 26.97 -9.42 10.90
CA GLN A 10 28.33 -8.93 10.69
C GLN A 10 28.89 -9.36 9.33
N TRP A 11 28.63 -10.60 8.91
CA TRP A 11 29.00 -11.07 7.57
C TRP A 11 28.32 -10.24 6.48
N ARG A 12 27.01 -9.98 6.58
CA ARG A 12 26.26 -9.20 5.58
C ARG A 12 26.73 -7.74 5.53
N LEU A 13 26.99 -7.10 6.67
CA LEU A 13 27.48 -5.72 6.72
C LEU A 13 28.84 -5.57 6.03
N ASN A 14 29.72 -6.57 6.15
CA ASN A 14 31.03 -6.56 5.50
C ASN A 14 30.98 -6.86 3.99
N HIS A 15 29.93 -7.54 3.51
CA HIS A 15 29.81 -8.00 2.13
C HIS A 15 28.72 -7.28 1.31
N THR A 16 27.94 -6.40 1.94
CA THR A 16 26.91 -5.60 1.27
C THR A 16 27.40 -4.16 1.16
N PRO A 17 27.90 -3.71 -0.01
CA PRO A 17 28.30 -2.32 -0.17
C PRO A 17 27.07 -1.42 0.01
N VAL A 18 27.12 -0.56 1.04
CA VAL A 18 26.05 0.39 1.32
C VAL A 18 26.33 1.68 0.57
N ASP A 19 25.53 1.97 -0.45
CA ASP A 19 25.54 3.28 -1.08
C ASP A 19 24.79 4.28 -0.19
N VAL A 20 25.54 5.09 0.54
CA VAL A 20 25.00 6.11 1.45
C VAL A 20 24.20 7.17 0.69
N ALA A 21 24.49 7.39 -0.59
CA ALA A 21 23.74 8.31 -1.44
C ALA A 21 22.38 7.72 -1.88
N ALA A 22 22.25 6.40 -1.89
CA ALA A 22 20.98 5.72 -2.18
C ALA A 22 20.05 5.65 -0.96
N ILE A 23 20.57 5.85 0.26
CA ILE A 23 19.75 5.88 1.48
C ILE A 23 19.02 7.24 1.55
N PRO A 24 17.69 7.24 1.72
CA PRO A 24 16.94 8.47 1.98
C PRO A 24 17.51 9.19 3.20
N GLN A 25 17.91 10.45 3.02
CA GLN A 25 18.41 11.28 4.11
C GLN A 25 17.31 11.50 5.15
N THR A 26 17.66 11.42 6.43
CA THR A 26 16.71 11.69 7.52
C THR A 26 16.29 13.14 7.48
N ALA A 27 14.98 13.40 7.44
CA ALA A 27 14.44 14.74 7.54
C ALA A 27 14.66 15.30 8.96
N VAL A 28 15.46 16.36 9.08
CA VAL A 28 15.76 17.03 10.37
C VAL A 28 14.77 18.16 10.71
N GLY A 29 13.95 18.56 9.73
CA GLY A 29 12.96 19.61 9.90
C GLY A 29 12.34 20.01 8.56
N VAL A 30 11.39 20.94 8.61
CA VAL A 30 10.78 21.55 7.43
C VAL A 30 11.11 23.03 7.44
N GLN A 31 11.61 23.55 6.32
CA GLN A 31 11.87 24.97 6.17
C GLN A 31 10.57 25.71 5.82
N GLU A 32 10.15 26.62 6.68
CA GLU A 32 8.93 27.42 6.46
C GLU A 32 9.02 28.26 5.18
N GLY A 33 7.88 28.43 4.51
CA GLY A 33 7.77 29.23 3.29
C GLY A 33 8.38 28.61 2.03
N THR A 34 8.88 27.37 2.11
CA THR A 34 9.44 26.66 0.95
C THR A 34 8.42 25.76 0.26
N ILE A 35 8.63 25.51 -1.03
CA ILE A 35 7.80 24.63 -1.86
C ILE A 35 8.64 23.41 -2.21
N ALA A 36 8.13 22.22 -1.91
CA ALA A 36 8.72 20.95 -2.32
C ALA A 36 7.86 20.30 -3.40
N SER A 37 8.51 19.60 -4.34
CA SER A 37 7.84 18.80 -5.36
C SER A 37 8.29 17.35 -5.25
N PHE A 38 7.33 16.41 -5.29
CA PHE A 38 7.61 14.98 -5.27
C PHE A 38 7.03 14.35 -6.54
N PRO A 39 7.81 13.51 -7.25
CA PRO A 39 7.30 12.85 -8.45
C PRO A 39 6.22 11.84 -8.05
N LEU A 40 4.99 12.08 -8.51
CA LEU A 40 3.87 11.18 -8.28
C LEU A 40 4.04 9.94 -9.14
N LYS A 41 4.41 8.82 -8.50
CA LYS A 41 4.55 7.53 -9.17
C LYS A 41 3.59 6.55 -8.54
N LEU A 42 2.74 5.96 -9.39
CA LEU A 42 1.97 4.79 -9.00
C LEU A 42 2.91 3.58 -9.07
N ARG A 43 3.13 2.93 -7.92
CA ARG A 43 3.95 1.72 -7.83
C ARG A 43 3.18 0.68 -7.02
N HIS A 44 3.28 -0.58 -7.42
CA HIS A 44 2.70 -1.68 -6.67
C HIS A 44 3.65 -2.86 -6.78
N ALA A 45 4.05 -3.42 -5.65
CA ALA A 45 4.86 -4.63 -5.64
C ALA A 45 4.01 -5.83 -6.10
N ASP A 46 4.59 -6.70 -6.92
CA ASP A 46 3.92 -7.94 -7.35
C ASP A 46 3.75 -8.92 -6.18
N THR A 47 4.66 -8.88 -5.21
CA THR A 47 4.61 -9.66 -3.97
C THR A 47 4.91 -8.77 -2.77
N TYR A 48 4.12 -8.90 -1.71
CA TYR A 48 4.33 -8.13 -0.47
C TYR A 48 5.16 -8.89 0.55
N ILE A 49 5.29 -10.20 0.38
CA ILE A 49 5.99 -11.09 1.31
C ILE A 49 7.00 -11.95 0.55
N GLY A 50 8.02 -12.38 1.28
CA GLY A 50 8.97 -13.42 0.89
C GLY A 50 9.56 -14.06 2.14
N GLU A 51 10.45 -15.04 1.96
CA GLU A 51 11.12 -15.68 3.09
C GLU A 51 11.85 -14.64 3.95
N ARG A 52 11.39 -14.50 5.19
CA ARG A 52 11.85 -13.55 6.22
C ARG A 52 11.76 -12.07 5.82
N VAL A 53 10.89 -11.73 4.86
CA VAL A 53 10.72 -10.37 4.35
C VAL A 53 9.24 -10.02 4.21
N ALA A 54 8.86 -8.83 4.67
CA ALA A 54 7.55 -8.22 4.42
C ALA A 54 7.74 -6.76 4.01
N LEU A 55 7.02 -6.34 2.96
CA LEU A 55 6.97 -4.96 2.45
C LEU A 55 5.71 -4.29 2.98
N ILE A 56 5.81 -3.05 3.46
CA ILE A 56 4.66 -2.28 3.99
C ILE A 56 4.70 -0.83 3.50
N GLY A 57 3.54 -0.17 3.45
CA GLY A 57 3.43 1.24 3.05
C GLY A 57 3.99 1.49 1.65
N ASP A 58 4.72 2.61 1.49
CA ASP A 58 5.29 3.03 0.20
C ASP A 58 6.25 2.01 -0.43
N ALA A 59 6.80 1.07 0.36
CA ALA A 59 7.63 -0.02 -0.16
C ALA A 59 6.79 -1.10 -0.88
N ALA A 60 5.53 -1.27 -0.49
CA ALA A 60 4.60 -2.24 -1.07
C ALA A 60 3.68 -1.60 -2.12
N HIS A 61 3.21 -0.38 -1.87
CA HIS A 61 2.32 0.35 -2.77
C HIS A 61 2.50 1.86 -2.63
N THR A 62 2.52 2.56 -3.76
CA THR A 62 2.46 4.01 -3.85
C THR A 62 1.25 4.37 -4.70
N ILE A 63 0.26 5.02 -4.09
CA ILE A 63 -1.01 5.41 -4.75
C ILE A 63 -0.93 6.88 -5.15
N HIS A 64 -1.63 7.26 -6.23
CA HIS A 64 -1.73 8.67 -6.63
C HIS A 64 -2.32 9.51 -5.47
N PRO A 65 -1.61 10.53 -4.95
CA PRO A 65 -1.94 11.18 -3.69
C PRO A 65 -3.12 12.16 -3.76
N LEU A 66 -4.16 11.84 -4.53
CA LEU A 66 -5.38 12.64 -4.61
C LEU A 66 -6.08 12.86 -3.26
N ALA A 67 -5.77 12.05 -2.23
CA ALA A 67 -6.48 12.08 -0.96
C ALA A 67 -5.61 11.85 0.31
N GLY A 68 -4.27 11.89 0.22
CA GLY A 68 -3.41 11.64 1.41
C GLY A 68 -3.56 10.24 2.02
N GLN A 69 -4.02 9.27 1.24
CA GLN A 69 -4.37 7.93 1.73
C GLN A 69 -3.17 7.01 1.97
N GLY A 70 -1.96 7.36 1.50
CA GLY A 70 -0.77 6.52 1.65
C GLY A 70 -0.45 6.18 3.11
N LEU A 71 -0.53 7.18 4.01
CA LEU A 71 -0.30 6.97 5.44
C LEU A 71 -1.36 6.03 6.05
N ASN A 72 -2.63 6.23 5.72
CA ASN A 72 -3.72 5.39 6.24
C ASN A 72 -3.58 3.93 5.77
N SER A 73 -3.24 3.73 4.50
CA SER A 73 -2.98 2.39 3.96
C SER A 73 -1.75 1.76 4.62
N GLY A 74 -0.66 2.52 4.84
CA GLY A 74 0.52 2.04 5.55
C GLY A 74 0.24 1.65 7.00
N GLN A 75 -0.58 2.42 7.72
CA GLN A 75 -1.02 2.06 9.07
C GLN A 75 -1.85 0.77 9.09
N GLY A 76 -2.70 0.57 8.07
CA GLY A 76 -3.43 -0.68 7.88
C GLY A 76 -2.50 -1.87 7.66
N ASP A 77 -1.41 -1.68 6.90
CA ASP A 77 -0.40 -2.73 6.69
C ASP A 77 0.30 -3.09 7.99
N VAL A 78 0.73 -2.09 8.78
CA VAL A 78 1.37 -2.30 10.09
C VAL A 78 0.43 -3.05 11.02
N GLN A 79 -0.85 -2.67 11.09
CA GLN A 79 -1.82 -3.32 11.95
C GLN A 79 -2.03 -4.80 11.58
N SER A 80 -2.18 -5.10 10.28
CA SER A 80 -2.36 -6.48 9.80
C SER A 80 -1.10 -7.31 10.06
N LEU A 81 0.08 -6.81 9.69
CA LEU A 81 1.35 -7.52 9.89
C LEU A 81 1.62 -7.79 11.38
N ALA A 82 1.35 -6.82 12.26
CA ALA A 82 1.52 -7.01 13.71
C ALA A 82 0.64 -8.15 14.24
N LYS A 83 -0.63 -8.23 13.81
CA LYS A 83 -1.53 -9.33 14.19
C LYS A 83 -1.05 -10.68 13.66
N THR A 84 -0.58 -10.72 12.42
CA THR A 84 -0.04 -11.94 11.80
C THR A 84 1.18 -12.45 12.58
N ILE A 85 2.10 -11.56 12.95
CA ILE A 85 3.28 -11.92 13.76
C ILE A 85 2.85 -12.37 15.16
N GLU A 86 1.95 -11.65 15.82
CA GLU A 86 1.43 -12.02 17.15
C GLU A 86 0.81 -13.42 17.14
N TYR A 87 0.00 -13.72 16.12
CA TYR A 87 -0.60 -15.04 15.92
C TYR A 87 0.48 -16.12 15.74
N ALA A 88 1.46 -15.89 14.87
CA ALA A 88 2.55 -16.82 14.60
C ALA A 88 3.35 -17.13 15.88
N VAL A 89 3.69 -16.10 16.67
CA VAL A 89 4.38 -16.27 17.95
C VAL A 89 3.54 -17.07 18.94
N ALA A 90 2.24 -16.76 19.07
CA ALA A 90 1.36 -17.45 20.01
C ALA A 90 1.17 -18.94 19.70
N HIS A 91 1.30 -19.34 18.43
CA HIS A 91 1.13 -20.72 17.96
C HIS A 91 2.46 -21.43 17.69
N GLY A 92 3.61 -20.80 18.00
CA GLY A 92 4.93 -21.38 17.80
C GLY A 92 5.33 -21.57 16.33
N GLN A 93 4.76 -20.76 15.42
CA GLN A 93 5.12 -20.76 14.01
C GLN A 93 6.40 -19.92 13.77
N ASP A 94 7.13 -20.20 12.68
CA ASP A 94 8.25 -19.34 12.26
C ASP A 94 7.70 -18.04 11.65
N ILE A 95 7.88 -16.93 12.37
CA ILE A 95 7.45 -15.58 11.98
C ILE A 95 7.99 -15.11 10.62
N GLY A 96 9.10 -15.71 10.16
CA GLY A 96 9.71 -15.40 8.87
C GLY A 96 9.29 -16.31 7.73
N SER A 97 8.52 -17.37 8.00
CA SER A 97 8.06 -18.25 6.93
C SER A 97 7.01 -17.56 6.06
N SER A 98 7.04 -17.82 4.75
CA SER A 98 6.01 -17.28 3.84
C SER A 98 4.60 -17.71 4.25
N LEU A 99 4.46 -18.91 4.83
CA LEU A 99 3.18 -19.44 5.31
C LEU A 99 2.63 -18.63 6.49
N SER A 100 3.49 -18.28 7.46
CA SER A 100 3.07 -17.44 8.58
C SER A 100 2.70 -16.03 8.15
N LEU A 101 3.34 -15.49 7.12
CA LEU A 101 3.07 -14.16 6.59
C LEU A 101 1.89 -14.12 5.59
N GLU A 102 1.35 -15.27 5.19
CA GLU A 102 0.33 -15.37 4.14
C GLU A 102 -0.95 -14.61 4.49
N THR A 103 -1.35 -14.61 5.77
CA THR A 103 -2.51 -13.85 6.26
C THR A 103 -2.35 -12.35 6.03
N TYR A 104 -1.16 -11.79 6.28
CA TYR A 104 -0.88 -10.39 5.99
C TYR A 104 -1.02 -10.09 4.49
N ASN A 105 -0.43 -10.96 3.66
CA ASN A 105 -0.51 -10.82 2.21
C ASN A 105 -1.96 -10.91 1.70
N SER A 106 -2.75 -11.87 2.16
CA SER A 106 -4.15 -12.01 1.70
C SER A 106 -5.04 -10.83 2.13
N GLU A 107 -4.89 -10.33 3.36
CA GLU A 107 -5.66 -9.20 3.87
C GLU A 107 -5.31 -7.87 3.17
N ARG A 108 -4.03 -7.65 2.85
CA ARG A 108 -3.54 -6.34 2.38
C ARG A 108 -3.33 -6.28 0.88
N TYR A 109 -2.88 -7.36 0.25
CA TYR A 109 -2.71 -7.42 -1.20
C TYR A 109 -4.06 -7.25 -1.90
N ALA A 110 -5.10 -8.01 -1.51
CA ALA A 110 -6.42 -7.90 -2.12
C ALA A 110 -7.06 -6.51 -1.90
N ALA A 111 -6.97 -5.96 -0.68
CA ALA A 111 -7.49 -4.64 -0.34
C ALA A 111 -6.82 -3.53 -1.17
N ASN A 112 -5.49 -3.59 -1.33
CA ASN A 112 -4.74 -2.62 -2.11
C ASN A 112 -4.92 -2.82 -3.62
N HIS A 113 -5.11 -4.05 -4.10
CA HIS A 113 -5.33 -4.35 -5.51
C HIS A 113 -6.73 -3.94 -6.01
N VAL A 114 -7.77 -4.07 -5.16
CA VAL A 114 -9.12 -3.55 -5.47
C VAL A 114 -9.08 -2.02 -5.61
N LEU A 115 -8.32 -1.34 -4.76
CA LEU A 115 -8.16 0.11 -4.84
C LEU A 115 -7.45 0.53 -6.14
N LEU A 116 -6.40 -0.19 -6.54
CA LEU A 116 -5.70 0.00 -7.83
C LEU A 116 -6.60 -0.23 -9.04
N GLY A 117 -7.38 -1.31 -9.05
CA GLY A 117 -8.31 -1.62 -10.13
C GLY A 117 -9.42 -0.57 -10.29
N VAL A 118 -9.87 0.03 -9.18
CA VAL A 118 -10.86 1.12 -9.20
C VAL A 118 -10.22 2.44 -9.63
N CYS A 119 -9.05 2.80 -9.08
CA CYS A 119 -8.34 4.02 -9.44
C CYS A 119 -7.89 4.05 -10.90
N ASP A 120 -7.40 2.93 -11.45
CA ASP A 120 -6.94 2.85 -12.83
C ASP A 120 -8.11 2.88 -13.83
N LYS A 121 -9.24 2.22 -13.50
CA LYS A 121 -10.48 2.33 -14.31
C LYS A 121 -11.07 3.73 -14.26
N LEU A 122 -11.04 4.41 -13.11
CA LEU A 122 -11.47 5.80 -12.99
C LEU A 122 -10.52 6.71 -13.78
N HIS A 123 -9.21 6.60 -13.58
CA HIS A 123 -8.22 7.39 -14.32
C HIS A 123 -8.38 7.22 -15.83
N LYS A 124 -8.54 5.98 -16.32
CA LYS A 124 -8.80 5.68 -17.73
C LYS A 124 -10.14 6.19 -18.24
N LEU A 125 -11.16 6.29 -17.38
CA LEU A 125 -12.45 6.91 -17.71
C LEU A 125 -12.35 8.45 -17.80
N TYR A 126 -11.46 9.04 -16.99
CA TYR A 126 -11.23 10.49 -16.93
C TYR A 126 -10.18 10.98 -17.95
N SER A 127 -9.28 10.11 -18.42
CA SER A 127 -8.19 10.45 -19.36
C SER A 127 -8.56 10.34 -20.85
N VAL A 128 -9.80 9.95 -21.19
CA VAL A 128 -10.29 9.95 -22.58
C VAL A 128 -10.81 11.36 -22.90
N GLU A 129 -10.01 12.12 -23.66
CA GLU A 129 -10.28 13.53 -23.98
C GLU A 129 -10.91 13.78 -25.37
N SER A 130 -11.36 12.77 -26.13
CA SER A 130 -11.93 13.03 -27.48
C SER A 130 -13.16 12.18 -27.84
N GLY A 131 -14.30 12.86 -28.08
CA GLY A 131 -15.50 12.32 -28.76
C GLY A 131 -16.81 12.35 -27.95
N PRO A 132 -17.96 11.88 -28.52
CA PRO A 132 -19.31 11.94 -27.91
C PRO A 132 -19.46 11.22 -26.55
N LEU A 133 -18.40 10.55 -26.10
CA LEU A 133 -18.25 9.93 -24.79
C LEU A 133 -18.31 10.92 -23.60
N VAL A 134 -18.09 12.22 -23.82
CA VAL A 134 -18.22 13.24 -22.75
C VAL A 134 -19.65 13.30 -22.20
N HIS A 135 -20.67 13.16 -23.05
CA HIS A 135 -22.06 13.10 -22.60
C HIS A 135 -22.39 11.80 -21.86
N LEU A 136 -21.76 10.69 -22.27
CA LEU A 136 -21.90 9.39 -21.61
C LEU A 136 -21.27 9.40 -20.20
N ARG A 137 -20.15 10.12 -20.02
CA ARG A 137 -19.52 10.35 -18.71
C ARG A 137 -20.44 11.13 -17.77
N SER A 138 -21.06 12.21 -18.24
CA SER A 138 -22.00 13.00 -17.44
C SER A 138 -23.26 12.22 -17.09
N LEU A 139 -23.77 11.39 -18.02
CA LEU A 139 -24.90 10.48 -17.76
C LEU A 139 -24.52 9.36 -16.79
N GLY A 140 -23.32 8.78 -16.90
CA GLY A 140 -22.82 7.76 -15.99
C GLY A 140 -22.59 8.29 -14.58
N LEU A 141 -22.06 9.51 -14.43
CA LEU A 141 -21.90 10.16 -13.14
C LEU A 141 -23.25 10.49 -12.50
N ASN A 142 -24.21 11.00 -13.28
CA ASN A 142 -25.57 11.25 -12.81
C ASN A 142 -26.31 9.95 -12.44
N ALA A 143 -26.14 8.88 -13.21
CA ALA A 143 -26.69 7.56 -12.91
C ALA A 143 -26.07 6.98 -11.63
N ALA A 144 -24.75 7.05 -11.47
CA ALA A 144 -24.06 6.61 -10.25
C ALA A 144 -24.46 7.44 -9.01
N ASN A 145 -24.72 8.74 -9.19
CA ASN A 145 -25.19 9.62 -8.11
C ASN A 145 -26.68 9.39 -7.76
N ALA A 146 -27.48 8.90 -8.72
CA ALA A 146 -28.89 8.54 -8.53
C ALA A 146 -29.07 7.17 -7.86
N VAL A 147 -28.11 6.26 -7.99
CA VAL A 147 -28.12 4.97 -7.28
C VAL A 147 -27.50 5.14 -5.88
N GLY A 148 -28.33 5.54 -4.92
CA GLY A 148 -27.95 5.76 -3.52
C GLY A 148 -27.09 4.67 -2.86
N PRO A 149 -27.36 3.35 -3.08
CA PRO A 149 -26.53 2.27 -2.56
C PRO A 149 -25.11 2.26 -3.13
N LEU A 150 -24.95 2.58 -4.42
CA LEU A 150 -23.64 2.61 -5.09
C LEU A 150 -22.79 3.77 -4.58
N LYS A 151 -23.41 4.95 -4.43
CA LYS A 151 -22.75 6.12 -3.83
C LYS A 151 -22.28 5.84 -2.40
N LYS A 152 -23.12 5.20 -1.59
CA LYS A 152 -22.78 4.83 -0.22
C LYS A 152 -21.65 3.80 -0.17
N PHE A 153 -21.69 2.79 -1.02
CA PHE A 153 -20.61 1.80 -1.15
C PHE A 153 -19.26 2.44 -1.51
N ILE A 154 -19.24 3.38 -2.47
CA ILE A 154 -18.02 4.10 -2.87
C ILE A 154 -17.51 4.98 -1.73
N MET A 155 -18.39 5.70 -1.03
CA MET A 155 -18.02 6.54 0.10
C MET A 155 -17.47 5.72 1.28
N ASP A 156 -18.12 4.59 1.60
CA ASP A 156 -17.68 3.71 2.68
C ASP A 156 -16.33 3.07 2.35
N GLN A 157 -16.09 2.66 1.08
CA GLN A 157 -14.77 2.21 0.63
C GLN A 157 -13.71 3.32 0.69
N ALA A 158 -14.04 4.54 0.26
CA ALA A 158 -13.10 5.67 0.29
C ALA A 158 -12.76 6.14 1.71
N ALA A 159 -13.69 5.96 2.66
CA ALA A 159 -13.49 6.24 4.07
C ALA A 159 -12.74 5.13 4.83
N GLY A 160 -12.47 3.99 4.18
CA GLY A 160 -11.86 2.81 4.83
C GLY A 160 -12.83 2.01 5.72
N SER A 161 -14.13 2.30 5.64
CA SER A 161 -15.23 1.65 6.37
C SER A 161 -15.90 0.53 5.56
N GLY A 162 -15.46 0.29 4.33
CA GLY A 162 -16.04 -0.66 3.39
C GLY A 162 -15.98 -2.10 3.89
N ALA A 163 -16.96 -2.91 3.49
CA ALA A 163 -17.08 -4.30 3.91
C ALA A 163 -15.79 -5.08 3.64
N ARG A 164 -15.19 -5.63 4.70
CA ARG A 164 -14.12 -6.63 4.62
C ARG A 164 -14.70 -7.88 3.96
N PHE A 165 -14.29 -8.16 2.73
CA PHE A 165 -14.56 -9.45 2.13
C PHE A 165 -13.66 -10.47 2.82
N ILE A 166 -14.31 -11.45 3.45
CA ILE A 166 -13.75 -12.58 4.19
C ILE A 166 -13.15 -13.56 3.19
#